data_AF-A0A1C0VC79-F1
#
_entry.id   AF-A0A1C0VC79-F1
#
_cell.length_a   1.000
_cell.length_b   1.000
_cell.length_c   1.000
_cell.angle_alpha   90.00
_cell.angle_beta   90.00
_cell.angle_gamma   90.00
#
_symmetry.space_group_name_H-M   'P 1'
#
loop_
_entity.id
_entity.type
_entity.pdbx_description
1 polymer ?
#
loop_
_entity_poly.entity_id
_entity_poly.type
_entity_poly.pdbx_seq_one_letter_code
_entity_poly.pdbx_strand_id
1 'polypeptide(L)'
;MGDKYLRLSELNLEGQFQGFAGMKSGKAKYLQLAIPSGNLYIKLPKDLRSSLQCSLAPGEQIHVCGVSKVNTRTGKIKIKAHQVTPVAACPTQELLPQPEAKIMVCQKSGCVKKGGKGLLSELEKTLCDRGLRDKVKIEHTDCQKRCSSAPNCVLLLGKKKYKKLHPEAIASLLENHLT
;
A
#
# COMPACT_ATOMS: atom_id res chain seq x y z
N MET A 1 26.70 9.30 25.17
CA MET A 1 25.99 7.99 25.27
C MET A 1 25.31 7.73 23.94
N GLY A 2 25.83 6.80 23.13
CA GLY A 2 25.24 6.49 21.82
C GLY A 2 23.85 5.88 21.93
N ASP A 3 22.97 6.17 20.96
CA ASP A 3 21.64 5.59 20.89
C ASP A 3 21.75 4.07 20.76
N LYS A 4 21.29 3.34 21.78
CA LYS A 4 21.37 1.86 21.86
C LYS A 4 20.47 1.14 20.84
N TYR A 5 19.73 1.89 20.02
CA TYR A 5 18.74 1.36 19.10
C TYR A 5 18.89 1.99 17.71
N LEU A 6 19.18 1.14 16.72
CA LEU A 6 19.18 1.51 15.30
C LEU A 6 17.78 1.27 14.72
N ARG A 7 17.23 2.25 13.98
CA ARG A 7 16.00 2.05 13.21
C ARG A 7 16.31 1.14 12.03
N LEU A 8 15.53 0.07 11.87
CA LEU A 8 15.68 -0.87 10.76
C LEU A 8 14.75 -0.50 9.61
N SER A 9 13.43 -0.53 9.86
CA SER A 9 12.43 -0.28 8.81
C SER A 9 11.12 0.24 9.39
N GLU A 10 10.33 0.92 8.55
CA GLU A 10 8.90 1.13 8.81
C GLU A 10 8.16 -0.21 8.75
N LEU A 11 7.07 -0.30 9.50
CA LEU A 11 6.22 -1.48 9.62
C LEU A 11 4.77 -1.05 9.48
N ASN A 12 4.02 -1.80 8.67
CA ASN A 12 2.57 -1.75 8.58
C ASN A 12 2.08 -3.18 8.82
N LEU A 13 1.39 -3.40 9.93
CA LEU A 13 0.98 -4.72 10.38
C LEU A 13 -0.53 -4.72 10.65
N GLU A 14 -1.22 -5.73 10.15
CA GLU A 14 -2.59 -6.03 10.53
C GLU A 14 -2.63 -7.28 11.40
N GLY A 15 -3.53 -7.29 12.37
CA GLY A 15 -3.72 -8.44 13.22
C GLY A 15 -4.86 -8.23 14.20
N GLN A 16 -5.15 -9.28 14.94
CA GLN A 16 -6.16 -9.22 15.97
C GLN A 16 -5.54 -8.68 17.26
N PHE A 17 -6.15 -7.66 17.83
CA PHE A 17 -5.77 -7.13 19.13
C PHE A 17 -6.12 -8.12 20.23
N GLN A 18 -5.13 -8.60 20.99
CA GLN A 18 -5.36 -9.57 22.07
C GLN A 18 -5.44 -8.91 23.46
N GLY A 19 -4.91 -7.70 23.60
CA GLY A 19 -4.94 -6.99 24.87
C GLY A 19 -3.70 -6.14 25.13
N PHE A 20 -3.75 -5.41 26.24
CA PHE A 20 -2.69 -4.54 26.69
C PHE A 20 -1.75 -5.23 27.68
N ALA A 21 -0.46 -4.88 27.64
CA ALA A 21 0.56 -5.45 28.51
C ALA A 21 1.53 -4.41 29.09
N GLY A 22 2.22 -4.80 30.17
CA GLY A 22 3.26 -4.00 30.81
C GLY A 22 2.74 -2.72 31.45
N MET A 23 1.68 -2.85 32.25
CA MET A 23 1.07 -1.75 32.99
C MET A 23 2.10 -1.00 33.84
N LYS A 24 2.07 0.34 33.78
CA LYS A 24 2.78 1.22 34.73
C LYS A 24 1.92 2.44 35.00
N SER A 25 1.58 2.68 36.27
CA SER A 25 0.76 3.81 36.70
C SER A 25 -0.59 3.87 35.95
N GLY A 26 -1.27 2.73 35.83
CA GLY A 26 -2.57 2.62 35.12
C GLY A 26 -2.51 2.66 33.59
N LYS A 27 -1.34 2.93 32.99
CA LYS A 27 -1.18 3.01 31.53
C LYS A 27 -0.42 1.81 30.98
N ALA A 28 -0.99 1.18 29.95
CA ALA A 28 -0.36 0.08 29.25
C ALA A 28 0.83 0.56 28.41
N LYS A 29 1.99 -0.12 28.52
CA LYS A 29 3.17 0.23 27.70
C LYS A 29 3.23 -0.52 26.39
N TYR A 30 2.51 -1.63 26.28
CA TYR A 30 2.53 -2.52 25.14
C TYR A 30 1.12 -2.95 24.77
N LEU A 31 0.96 -3.26 23.50
CA LEU A 31 -0.20 -3.89 22.90
C LEU A 31 0.23 -5.25 22.35
N GLN A 32 -0.59 -6.27 22.56
CA GLN A 32 -0.38 -7.61 22.00
C GLN A 32 -1.21 -7.76 20.73
N LEU A 33 -0.55 -8.09 19.63
CA LEU A 33 -1.14 -8.27 18.31
C LEU A 33 -0.93 -9.72 17.86
N ALA A 34 -2.00 -10.43 17.53
CA ALA A 34 -1.95 -11.74 16.90
C ALA A 34 -1.92 -11.60 15.38
N ILE A 35 -0.90 -12.20 14.76
CA ILE A 35 -0.73 -12.30 13.32
C ILE A 35 -0.58 -13.80 12.94
N PRO A 36 -0.66 -14.19 11.65
CA PRO A 36 -0.58 -15.60 11.26
C PRO A 36 0.69 -16.31 11.73
N SER A 37 1.82 -15.59 11.83
CA SER A 37 3.09 -16.14 12.29
C SER A 37 3.27 -16.15 13.81
N GLY A 38 2.29 -15.66 14.57
CA GLY A 38 2.30 -15.69 16.04
C GLY A 38 1.92 -14.36 16.68
N ASN A 39 2.28 -14.20 17.95
CA ASN A 39 1.92 -13.02 18.75
C ASN A 39 3.10 -12.05 18.87
N LEU A 40 2.84 -10.76 18.64
CA LEU A 40 3.80 -9.68 18.75
C LEU A 40 3.46 -8.72 19.89
N TYR A 41 4.48 -8.23 20.59
CA TYR A 41 4.36 -7.14 21.56
C TYR A 41 4.82 -5.83 20.93
N ILE A 42 3.89 -4.89 20.77
CA ILE A 42 4.12 -3.60 20.16
C ILE A 42 4.20 -2.52 21.23
N LYS A 43 5.29 -1.76 21.27
CA LYS A 43 5.46 -0.69 22.26
C LYS A 43 4.62 0.53 21.90
N LEU A 44 3.86 1.02 22.88
CA LEU A 44 3.06 2.24 22.75
C LEU A 44 3.85 3.50 23.17
N PRO A 45 3.91 4.55 22.31
CA PRO A 45 4.26 5.92 22.71
C PRO A 45 3.38 6.40 23.87
N LYS A 46 3.84 7.38 24.65
CA LYS A 46 3.07 7.86 25.82
C LYS A 46 1.71 8.43 25.41
N ASP A 47 1.68 9.13 24.28
CA ASP A 47 0.54 9.89 23.79
C ASP A 47 -0.59 8.98 23.29
N LEU A 48 -0.25 7.77 22.83
CA LEU A 48 -1.23 6.78 22.35
C LEU A 48 -1.84 5.92 23.47
N ARG A 49 -1.30 5.91 24.69
CA ARG A 49 -1.75 4.95 25.72
C ARG A 49 -3.16 5.22 26.19
N SER A 50 -3.45 6.48 26.53
CA SER A 50 -4.74 6.86 27.09
C SER A 50 -5.87 6.68 26.06
N SER A 51 -5.66 7.11 24.82
CA SER A 51 -6.68 7.01 23.78
C SER A 51 -6.99 5.56 23.42
N LEU A 52 -5.96 4.74 23.18
CA LEU A 52 -6.15 3.35 22.76
C LEU A 52 -6.76 2.48 23.86
N GLN A 53 -6.44 2.72 25.13
CA GLN A 53 -7.03 1.97 26.24
C GLN A 53 -8.54 2.17 26.36
N CYS A 54 -9.06 3.32 25.91
CA CYS A 54 -10.50 3.59 25.90
C CYS A 54 -11.20 3.14 24.61
N SER A 55 -10.45 2.89 23.52
CA SER A 55 -11.01 2.73 22.18
C SER A 55 -10.84 1.34 21.57
N LEU A 56 -10.08 0.43 22.18
CA LEU A 56 -9.81 -0.90 21.64
C LEU A 56 -10.31 -2.00 22.58
N ALA A 57 -11.13 -2.90 22.07
CA ALA A 57 -11.53 -4.13 22.74
C ALA A 57 -10.73 -5.35 22.22
N PRO A 58 -10.30 -6.27 23.11
CA PRO A 58 -9.71 -7.54 22.68
C PRO A 58 -10.61 -8.27 21.68
N GLY A 59 -10.00 -8.83 20.64
CA GLY A 59 -10.69 -9.47 19.51
C GLY A 59 -10.86 -8.57 18.28
N GLU A 60 -10.68 -7.25 18.42
CA GLU A 60 -10.77 -6.33 17.28
C GLU A 60 -9.63 -6.53 16.28
N GLN A 61 -9.95 -6.49 14.98
CA GLN A 61 -8.94 -6.40 13.93
C GLN A 61 -8.39 -4.98 13.91
N ILE A 62 -7.08 -4.83 13.99
CA ILE A 62 -6.43 -3.51 14.04
C ILE A 62 -5.26 -3.45 13.06
N HIS A 63 -5.02 -2.25 12.54
CA HIS A 63 -3.85 -1.91 11.75
C HIS A 63 -2.88 -1.08 12.60
N VAL A 64 -1.60 -1.41 12.50
CA VAL A 64 -0.53 -0.80 13.29
C VAL A 64 0.57 -0.33 12.37
N CYS A 65 0.75 0.99 12.31
CA CYS A 65 1.91 1.63 11.69
C CYS A 65 2.98 1.87 12.75
N GLY A 66 4.24 1.59 12.44
CA GLY A 66 5.33 1.81 13.38
C GLY A 66 6.71 1.55 12.83
N VAL A 67 7.68 1.47 13.71
CA VAL A 67 9.09 1.19 13.36
C VAL A 67 9.62 -0.02 14.09
N SER A 68 10.36 -0.83 13.36
CA SER A 68 11.28 -1.80 13.96
C SER A 68 12.60 -1.11 14.29
N LYS A 69 13.10 -1.38 15.49
CA LYS A 69 14.44 -0.96 15.93
C LYS A 69 15.18 -2.16 16.47
N VAL A 70 16.44 -2.31 16.10
CA VAL A 70 17.31 -3.32 16.68
C VAL A 70 18.12 -2.71 17.82
N ASN A 71 18.20 -3.42 18.94
CA ASN A 71 19.17 -3.09 19.96
C ASN A 71 20.57 -3.47 19.47
N THR A 72 21.45 -2.49 19.26
CA THR A 72 22.78 -2.72 18.67
C THR A 72 23.69 -3.58 19.54
N ARG A 73 23.39 -3.71 20.84
CA ARG A 73 24.16 -4.52 21.79
C ARG A 73 23.64 -5.94 21.94
N THR A 74 22.33 -6.16 21.82
CA THR A 74 21.71 -7.48 22.08
C THR A 74 21.09 -8.12 20.85
N GLY A 75 21.08 -7.46 19.69
CA GLY A 75 20.43 -7.92 18.47
C GLY A 75 18.89 -8.00 18.54
N LYS A 76 18.29 -7.69 19.68
CA LYS A 76 16.84 -7.84 19.90
C LYS A 76 16.07 -6.78 19.13
N ILE A 77 15.10 -7.22 18.33
CA ILE A 77 14.17 -6.35 17.61
C ILE A 77 13.10 -5.85 18.59
N LYS A 78 12.78 -4.57 18.45
CA LYS A 78 11.77 -3.86 19.23
C LYS A 78 10.87 -3.10 18.27
N ILE A 79 9.57 -3.36 18.34
CA ILE A 79 8.57 -2.66 17.55
C ILE A 79 8.00 -1.51 18.40
N LYS A 80 7.88 -0.33 17.81
CA LYS A 80 7.22 0.84 18.41
C LYS A 80 6.17 1.36 17.45
N ALA A 81 4.92 1.43 17.91
CA ALA A 81 3.83 2.01 17.12
C ALA A 81 3.98 3.53 16.99
N HIS A 82 3.54 4.06 15.86
CA HIS A 82 3.28 5.47 15.61
C HIS A 82 1.77 5.74 15.50
N GLN A 83 1.02 4.77 14.98
CA GLN A 83 -0.42 4.84 14.84
C GLN A 83 -1.02 3.45 15.03
N VAL A 84 -2.19 3.38 15.67
CA VAL A 84 -2.99 2.17 15.79
C VAL A 84 -4.43 2.56 15.47
N THR A 85 -5.04 1.86 14.53
CA THR A 85 -6.41 2.13 14.07
C THR A 85 -7.21 0.83 14.02
N PRO A 86 -8.45 0.81 14.54
CA PRO A 86 -9.37 -0.29 14.28
C PRO A 86 -9.58 -0.47 12.78
N VAL A 87 -9.52 -1.71 12.31
CA VAL A 87 -10.01 -2.09 10.99
C VAL A 87 -11.47 -2.41 11.20
N ALA A 88 -12.35 -1.46 10.84
CA ALA A 88 -13.78 -1.63 11.02
C ALA A 88 -14.22 -2.94 10.35
N ALA A 89 -14.82 -3.85 11.13
CA ALA A 89 -15.43 -5.06 10.61
C ALA A 89 -16.78 -4.70 9.95
N CYS A 90 -16.71 -4.14 8.74
CA CYS A 90 -17.83 -4.03 7.81
C CYS A 90 -17.34 -4.50 6.43
N PRO A 91 -18.17 -5.26 5.66
CA PRO A 91 -17.70 -5.99 4.49
C PRO A 91 -17.27 -5.01 3.39
N THR A 92 -16.07 -5.25 2.86
CA THR A 92 -15.60 -4.76 1.57
C THR A 92 -15.67 -3.25 1.38
N GLN A 93 -14.70 -2.51 1.90
CA GLN A 93 -14.09 -1.42 1.13
C GLN A 93 -12.58 -1.44 1.33
N GLU A 94 -11.90 -2.04 0.35
CA GLU A 94 -10.47 -1.87 0.11
C GLU A 94 -10.13 -0.38 0.16
N LEU A 95 -9.43 0.05 1.22
CA LEU A 95 -8.45 1.12 1.07
C LEU A 95 -7.12 0.48 0.65
N LEU A 96 -7.15 -0.25 -0.47
CA LEU A 96 -6.01 -0.19 -1.36
C LEU A 96 -5.84 1.29 -1.71
N PRO A 97 -4.62 1.85 -1.70
CA PRO A 97 -4.41 3.15 -2.32
C PRO A 97 -5.05 3.06 -3.71
N GLN A 98 -6.12 3.83 -3.92
CA GLN A 98 -6.75 3.97 -5.23
C GLN A 98 -5.58 4.17 -6.20
N PRO A 99 -5.40 3.32 -7.22
CA PRO A 99 -4.24 3.44 -8.06
C PRO A 99 -4.28 4.85 -8.66
N GLU A 100 -3.36 5.70 -8.21
CA GLU A 100 -3.24 7.10 -8.65
C GLU A 100 -3.00 7.16 -10.17
N ALA A 101 -2.59 6.02 -10.72
CA ALA A 101 -2.41 5.73 -12.11
C ALA A 101 -3.47 4.78 -12.69
N LYS A 102 -4.11 5.21 -13.77
CA LYS A 102 -5.05 4.41 -14.56
C LYS A 102 -4.70 4.44 -16.03
N ILE A 103 -4.63 3.29 -16.68
CA ILE A 103 -4.37 3.17 -18.11
C ILE A 103 -5.63 2.69 -18.82
N MET A 104 -6.15 3.47 -19.74
CA MET A 104 -7.36 3.18 -20.51
C MET A 104 -6.99 2.74 -21.93
N VAL A 105 -7.28 1.48 -22.28
CA VAL A 105 -6.97 0.89 -23.58
C VAL A 105 -8.26 0.63 -24.36
N CYS A 106 -8.36 1.19 -25.57
CA CYS A 106 -9.54 1.01 -26.43
C CYS A 106 -9.56 -0.39 -27.06
N GLN A 107 -10.60 -1.17 -26.79
CA GLN A 107 -10.77 -2.54 -27.32
C GLN A 107 -11.70 -2.63 -28.55
N LYS A 108 -12.14 -1.50 -29.11
CA LYS A 108 -12.98 -1.53 -30.32
C LYS A 108 -12.17 -2.03 -31.52
N SER A 109 -12.85 -2.72 -32.43
CA SER A 109 -12.29 -3.33 -33.65
C SER A 109 -11.31 -2.44 -34.41
N GLY A 110 -11.55 -1.14 -34.54
CA GLY A 110 -10.64 -0.20 -35.20
C GLY A 110 -9.27 -0.05 -34.51
N CYS A 111 -9.21 -0.10 -33.18
CA CYS A 111 -7.94 -0.07 -32.44
C CYS A 111 -7.28 -1.44 -32.41
N VAL A 112 -8.07 -2.50 -32.25
CA VAL A 112 -7.57 -3.89 -32.25
C VAL A 112 -6.91 -4.23 -33.58
N LYS A 113 -7.55 -3.92 -34.72
CA LYS A 113 -7.00 -4.14 -36.07
C LYS A 113 -5.72 -3.36 -36.36
N LYS A 114 -5.51 -2.25 -35.66
CA LYS A 114 -4.33 -1.38 -35.79
C LYS A 114 -3.25 -1.67 -34.75
N GLY A 115 -3.23 -2.87 -34.18
CA GLY A 115 -2.18 -3.30 -33.24
C GLY A 115 -2.53 -3.14 -31.76
N GLY A 116 -3.80 -2.87 -31.41
CA GLY A 116 -4.20 -2.70 -30.00
C GLY A 116 -3.94 -3.91 -29.11
N LYS A 117 -3.98 -5.14 -29.66
CA LYS A 117 -3.61 -6.36 -28.93
C LYS A 117 -2.11 -6.39 -28.58
N GLY A 118 -1.26 -6.07 -29.56
CA GLY A 118 0.18 -6.00 -29.36
C GLY A 118 0.54 -4.96 -28.32
N LEU A 119 -0.05 -3.76 -28.43
CA LEU A 119 0.14 -2.69 -27.45
C LEU A 119 -0.25 -3.10 -26.03
N LEU A 120 -1.39 -3.78 -25.85
CA LEU A 120 -1.80 -4.24 -24.52
C LEU A 120 -0.82 -5.26 -23.95
N SER A 121 -0.41 -6.24 -24.75
CA SER A 121 0.53 -7.29 -24.31
C SER A 121 1.90 -6.71 -23.95
N GLU A 122 2.42 -5.80 -24.77
CA GLU A 122 3.68 -5.11 -24.52
C GLU A 122 3.61 -4.22 -23.27
N LEU A 123 2.47 -3.54 -23.07
CA LEU A 123 2.21 -2.75 -21.87
C LEU A 123 2.19 -3.62 -20.60
N GLU A 124 1.45 -4.72 -20.60
CA GLU A 124 1.37 -5.64 -19.46
C GLU A 124 2.75 -6.22 -19.12
N LYS A 125 3.50 -6.64 -20.14
CA LYS A 125 4.87 -7.13 -19.97
C LYS A 125 5.76 -6.05 -19.34
N THR A 126 5.78 -4.84 -19.91
CA THR A 126 6.62 -3.74 -19.43
C THR A 126 6.31 -3.38 -17.97
N LEU A 127 5.03 -3.36 -17.59
CA LEU A 127 4.61 -3.10 -16.21
C LEU A 127 4.99 -4.23 -15.26
N CYS A 128 4.98 -5.49 -15.72
CA CYS A 128 5.41 -6.64 -14.94
C CYS A 128 6.94 -6.60 -14.72
N ASP A 129 7.71 -6.40 -15.79
CA ASP A 129 9.18 -6.34 -15.77
C ASP A 129 9.70 -5.25 -14.82
N ARG A 130 8.94 -4.17 -14.63
CA ARG A 130 9.27 -3.04 -13.73
C ARG A 130 8.58 -3.10 -12.37
N GLY A 131 7.83 -4.15 -12.07
CA GLY A 131 7.13 -4.31 -10.78
C GLY A 131 6.04 -3.25 -10.52
N LEU A 132 5.47 -2.67 -11.59
CA LEU A 132 4.44 -1.63 -11.52
C LEU A 132 3.02 -2.17 -11.71
N ARG A 133 2.87 -3.45 -12.08
CA ARG A 133 1.59 -4.06 -12.46
C ARG A 133 0.51 -3.96 -11.38
N ASP A 134 0.91 -4.03 -10.11
CA ASP A 134 0.00 -3.97 -8.95
C ASP A 134 -0.29 -2.54 -8.48
N LYS A 135 0.47 -1.55 -8.98
CA LYS A 135 0.31 -0.12 -8.61
C LYS A 135 -0.57 0.65 -9.60
N VAL A 136 -1.01 0.02 -10.69
CA VAL A 136 -1.69 0.67 -11.81
C VAL A 136 -2.89 -0.14 -12.26
N LYS A 137 -4.03 0.52 -12.49
CA LYS A 137 -5.21 -0.15 -13.03
C LYS A 137 -5.24 -0.03 -14.56
N ILE A 138 -5.23 -1.17 -15.25
CA ILE A 138 -5.53 -1.22 -16.69
C ILE A 138 -7.04 -1.41 -16.86
N GLU A 139 -7.68 -0.50 -17.57
CA GLU A 139 -9.09 -0.60 -17.94
C GLU A 139 -9.26 -0.72 -19.45
N HIS A 140 -10.08 -1.69 -19.84
CA HIS A 140 -10.55 -1.83 -21.20
C HIS A 140 -11.76 -0.92 -21.42
N THR A 141 -11.70 -0.13 -22.49
CA THR A 141 -12.75 0.84 -22.78
C THR A 141 -13.33 0.65 -24.16
N ASP A 142 -14.54 1.16 -24.34
CA ASP A 142 -15.16 1.35 -25.65
C ASP A 142 -14.43 2.40 -26.51
N CYS A 143 -15.00 2.66 -27.69
CA CYS A 143 -14.45 3.59 -28.67
C CYS A 143 -14.28 4.99 -28.07
N GLN A 144 -13.02 5.46 -28.03
CA GLN A 144 -12.67 6.81 -27.57
C GLN A 144 -12.79 7.88 -28.68
N LYS A 145 -13.45 7.56 -29.80
CA LYS A 145 -13.64 8.42 -31.00
C LYS A 145 -12.35 9.05 -31.56
N ARG A 146 -11.21 8.35 -31.42
CA ARG A 146 -9.88 8.80 -31.88
C ARG A 146 -9.20 7.79 -32.79
N CYS A 147 -9.95 7.13 -33.66
CA CYS A 147 -9.45 6.04 -34.51
C CYS A 147 -8.32 6.46 -35.49
N SER A 148 -8.13 7.76 -35.73
CA SER A 148 -7.01 8.32 -36.49
C SER A 148 -5.65 8.18 -35.78
N SER A 149 -5.64 8.08 -34.44
CA SER A 149 -4.44 7.86 -33.62
C SER A 149 -4.42 6.47 -32.98
N ALA A 150 -5.19 5.53 -33.54
CA ALA A 150 -5.21 4.15 -33.06
C ALA A 150 -3.83 3.48 -33.27
N PRO A 151 -3.42 2.57 -32.36
CA PRO A 151 -4.17 2.09 -31.19
C PRO A 151 -4.23 3.12 -30.06
N ASN A 152 -5.43 3.34 -29.50
CA ASN A 152 -5.62 4.36 -28.47
C ASN A 152 -5.37 3.79 -27.07
N CYS A 153 -4.37 4.38 -26.41
CA CYS A 153 -4.05 4.18 -25.01
C CYS A 153 -3.91 5.56 -24.34
N VAL A 154 -4.44 5.66 -23.12
CA VAL A 154 -4.47 6.89 -22.34
C VAL A 154 -4.05 6.58 -20.91
N LEU A 155 -3.00 7.27 -20.45
CA LEU A 155 -2.56 7.22 -19.06
C LEU A 155 -3.17 8.41 -18.30
N LEU A 156 -3.84 8.12 -17.19
CA LEU A 156 -4.31 9.06 -16.20
C LEU A 156 -3.40 8.95 -14.97
N LEU A 157 -2.80 10.07 -14.56
CA LEU A 157 -2.03 10.21 -13.33
C LEU A 157 -2.66 11.35 -12.52
N GLY A 158 -3.54 11.00 -11.57
CA GLY A 158 -4.40 11.97 -10.89
C GLY A 158 -5.21 12.81 -11.88
N LYS A 159 -4.95 14.13 -11.92
CA LYS A 159 -5.61 15.08 -12.84
C LYS A 159 -4.95 15.16 -14.23
N LYS A 160 -3.74 14.61 -14.40
CA LYS A 160 -2.99 14.70 -15.66
C LYS A 160 -3.38 13.54 -16.59
N LYS A 161 -3.51 13.86 -17.89
CA LYS A 161 -3.91 12.91 -18.93
C LYS A 161 -2.87 12.90 -20.05
N TYR A 162 -2.25 11.75 -20.27
CA TYR A 162 -1.26 11.54 -21.31
C TYR A 162 -1.84 10.63 -22.40
N LYS A 163 -1.44 10.88 -23.65
CA LYS A 163 -1.94 10.18 -24.86
C LYS A 163 -0.77 9.91 -25.79
N LYS A 164 -0.91 8.92 -26.68
CA LYS A 164 0.13 8.55 -27.67
C LYS A 164 1.49 8.22 -27.01
N LEU A 165 1.46 7.49 -25.90
CA LEU A 165 2.66 7.06 -25.21
C LEU A 165 3.04 5.64 -25.63
N HIS A 166 4.34 5.41 -25.76
CA HIS A 166 4.92 4.07 -25.85
C HIS A 166 4.88 3.40 -24.46
N PRO A 167 4.71 2.06 -24.34
CA PRO A 167 4.72 1.35 -23.06
C PRO A 167 5.86 1.71 -22.09
N GLU A 168 7.07 1.90 -22.60
CA GLU A 168 8.27 2.27 -21.83
C GLU A 168 8.16 3.69 -21.29
N ALA A 169 7.62 4.62 -22.08
CA ALA A 169 7.37 5.98 -21.61
C ALA A 169 6.28 6.01 -20.53
N ILE A 170 5.27 5.14 -20.63
CA ILE A 170 4.26 4.96 -19.58
C ILE A 170 4.94 4.47 -18.29
N ALA A 171 5.78 3.44 -18.38
CA ALA A 171 6.46 2.90 -17.20
C ALA A 171 7.42 3.89 -16.55
N SER A 172 8.21 4.64 -17.32
CA SER A 172 9.07 5.71 -16.80
C SER A 172 8.28 6.82 -16.11
N LEU A 173 7.12 7.22 -16.66
CA LEU A 173 6.25 8.20 -16.00
C LEU A 173 5.70 7.68 -14.68
N LEU A 174 5.34 6.40 -14.63
CA LEU A 174 4.83 5.75 -13.42
C LEU A 174 5.90 5.65 -12.33
N GLU A 175 7.13 5.28 -12.67
CA GLU A 175 8.25 5.23 -11.72
C GLU A 175 8.50 6.60 -11.08
N ASN A 176 8.51 7.68 -11.87
CA ASN A 176 8.74 9.02 -11.34
C ASN A 176 7.59 9.56 -10.48
N HIS A 177 6.36 9.04 -10.65
CA HIS A 177 5.17 9.52 -9.96
C HIS A 177 4.76 8.65 -8.76
N LEU A 178 5.14 7.37 -8.74
CA LEU A 178 4.72 6.39 -7.73
C LEU A 178 5.86 5.95 -6.79
N THR A 179 7.03 6.60 -6.88
CA THR A 179 8.20 6.40 -6.00
C THR A 179 8.36 7.61 -5.10
#